data_AF-A0A7X7KW87-F1
#
_entry.id   AF-A0A7X7KW87-F1
#
_cell.length_a   1.000
_cell.length_b   1.000
_cell.length_c   1.000
_cell.angle_alpha   90.00
_cell.angle_beta   90.00
_cell.angle_gamma   90.00
#
_symmetry.space_group_name_H-M   'P 1'
#
loop_
_entity.id
_entity.type
_entity.pdbx_description
1 polymer ?
#
loop_
_entity_poly.entity_id
_entity_poly.type
_entity_poly.pdbx_seq_one_letter_code
_entity_poly.pdbx_strand_id
1 'polypeptide(L)'
;MKRMACWAGILASLGLTAAATTFDFVVETTKADEAFTFRIDNAADVTIVWGDGATESGLAGTANRTHLFAAAGRYTNRVSGSATRIAFGGATGTTPLLLRDIVSRLSDGVTGITSAYQMFHSAANITRFSQADWFDAASSNVTTLAQMFRGATAFDQNISGWNVGKVTTMADLFYNAAAFNQPIGTWTVSNVTTLAATFYGAAAFNQPIGDWDVGKVTTMASLFYNAAAFNQPIGDWAVSNVTTMSHTFYGAAAFSQPIGDWDVSNVTTMSHTFYGATAFDQPIGNWNVGK
;
A
#
# COMPACT_ATOMS: atom_id res chain seq x y z
N MET A 1 25.58 12.21 24.87
CA MET A 1 25.99 10.94 24.23
C MET A 1 26.61 9.88 25.16
N LYS A 2 27.08 10.19 26.39
CA LYS A 2 27.69 9.18 27.30
C LYS A 2 26.71 8.32 28.14
N ARG A 3 25.40 8.55 28.09
CA ARG A 3 24.41 7.82 28.94
C ARG A 3 23.75 6.60 28.27
N MET A 4 23.71 6.52 26.93
CA MET A 4 23.16 5.36 26.20
C MET A 4 24.11 4.15 26.18
N ALA A 5 25.43 4.38 26.20
CA ALA A 5 26.42 3.30 26.24
C ALA A 5 26.42 2.49 27.55
N CYS A 6 25.88 3.05 28.64
CA CYS A 6 25.88 2.41 29.96
C CYS A 6 24.79 1.32 30.10
N TRP A 7 23.70 1.40 29.31
CA TRP A 7 22.62 0.40 29.35
C TRP A 7 22.91 -0.84 28.50
N ALA A 8 23.61 -0.67 27.36
CA ALA A 8 24.00 -1.80 26.51
C ALA A 8 24.97 -2.78 27.21
N GLY A 9 25.84 -2.27 28.09
CA GLY A 9 26.77 -3.09 28.86
C GLY A 9 26.12 -3.93 29.97
N ILE A 10 24.97 -3.50 30.51
CA ILE A 10 24.28 -4.21 31.60
C ILE A 10 23.46 -5.39 31.06
N LEU A 11 22.81 -5.24 29.90
CA LEU A 11 22.07 -6.32 29.22
C LEU A 11 22.94 -7.56 28.92
N ALA A 12 24.18 -7.33 28.47
CA ALA A 12 25.12 -8.42 28.17
C ALA A 12 25.59 -9.19 29.43
N SER A 13 25.66 -8.53 30.59
CA SER A 13 26.10 -9.15 31.85
C SER A 13 25.04 -10.01 32.56
N LEU A 14 23.78 -9.92 32.13
CA LEU A 14 22.65 -10.69 32.70
C LEU A 14 22.18 -11.85 31.80
N GLY A 15 22.85 -12.08 30.66
CA GLY A 15 22.41 -13.09 29.69
C GLY A 15 21.06 -12.79 29.02
N LEU A 16 20.53 -11.56 29.19
CA LEU A 16 19.34 -11.12 28.47
C LEU A 16 19.76 -10.76 27.05
N THR A 17 19.50 -11.66 26.10
CA THR A 17 19.44 -11.29 24.69
C THR A 17 18.42 -10.17 24.52
N ALA A 18 18.69 -9.22 23.61
CA ALA A 18 17.67 -8.27 23.19
C ALA A 18 16.40 -9.06 22.82
N ALA A 19 15.24 -8.63 23.31
CA ALA A 19 13.98 -9.28 22.95
C ALA A 19 13.91 -9.39 21.43
N ALA A 20 13.63 -10.59 20.91
CA ALA A 20 13.45 -10.77 19.48
C ALA A 20 12.36 -9.80 19.00
N THR A 21 12.71 -8.95 18.04
CA THR A 21 11.77 -8.01 17.45
C THR A 21 10.83 -8.78 16.52
N THR A 22 9.54 -8.44 16.58
CA THR A 22 8.48 -9.14 15.84
C THR A 22 7.65 -8.16 15.05
N PHE A 23 7.09 -8.65 13.95
CA PHE A 23 6.04 -7.97 13.21
C PHE A 23 4.70 -8.33 13.87
N ASP A 24 4.04 -7.33 14.43
CA ASP A 24 2.89 -7.46 15.29
C ASP A 24 1.64 -6.90 14.59
N PHE A 25 0.58 -7.69 14.59
CA PHE A 25 -0.73 -7.29 14.09
C PHE A 25 -1.84 -7.82 14.99
N VAL A 26 -2.97 -7.12 14.99
CA VAL A 26 -4.11 -7.45 15.84
C VAL A 26 -5.23 -8.07 15.01
N VAL A 27 -5.71 -9.21 15.49
CA VAL A 27 -6.95 -9.86 15.05
C VAL A 27 -7.99 -9.71 16.14
N GLU A 28 -9.22 -9.38 15.77
CA GLU A 28 -10.36 -9.31 16.69
C GLU A 28 -11.47 -10.24 16.23
N THR A 29 -11.74 -11.26 17.04
CA THR A 29 -12.86 -12.19 16.86
C THR A 29 -14.04 -11.76 17.71
N THR A 30 -15.24 -12.00 17.21
CA THR A 30 -16.53 -11.62 17.80
C THR A 30 -17.27 -12.79 18.43
N LYS A 31 -16.85 -14.02 18.11
CA LYS A 31 -17.41 -15.26 18.66
C LYS A 31 -16.32 -16.35 18.70
N ALA A 32 -16.63 -17.44 19.38
CA ALA A 32 -15.78 -18.63 19.37
C ALA A 32 -15.66 -19.23 17.96
N ASP A 33 -14.55 -19.93 17.75
CA ASP A 33 -14.25 -20.71 16.55
C ASP A 33 -14.21 -19.89 15.26
N GLU A 34 -13.79 -18.62 15.35
CA GLU A 34 -13.46 -17.82 14.17
C GLU A 34 -12.02 -18.09 13.74
N ALA A 35 -11.84 -18.32 12.43
CA ALA A 35 -10.54 -18.56 11.84
C ALA A 35 -10.00 -17.28 11.18
N PHE A 36 -8.70 -17.03 11.36
CA PHE A 36 -7.98 -16.00 10.62
C PHE A 36 -6.94 -16.66 9.71
N THR A 37 -6.89 -16.20 8.47
CA THR A 37 -5.94 -16.68 7.47
C THR A 37 -5.15 -15.53 6.89
N PHE A 38 -3.83 -15.72 6.76
CA PHE A 38 -2.97 -14.85 5.96
C PHE A 38 -1.93 -15.68 5.21
N ARG A 39 -1.34 -15.11 4.17
CA ARG A 39 -0.38 -15.78 3.30
C ARG A 39 1.05 -15.32 3.62
N ILE A 40 1.99 -16.27 3.57
CA ILE A 40 3.43 -16.01 3.61
C ILE A 40 4.07 -16.67 2.39
N ASP A 41 4.80 -15.90 1.60
CA ASP A 41 5.55 -16.41 0.44
C ASP A 41 7.04 -16.57 0.75
N ASN A 42 7.61 -17.68 0.28
CA ASN A 42 9.02 -18.01 0.38
C ASN A 42 9.56 -17.83 1.82
N ALA A 43 8.78 -18.32 2.79
CA ALA A 43 9.20 -18.33 4.18
C ALA A 43 10.50 -19.11 4.34
N ALA A 44 11.39 -18.59 5.18
CA ALA A 44 12.58 -19.26 5.65
C ALA A 44 12.70 -19.01 7.15
N ASP A 45 12.56 -20.09 7.92
CA ASP A 45 12.59 -20.09 9.38
C ASP A 45 11.61 -19.08 10.02
N VAL A 46 10.40 -19.03 9.48
CA VAL A 46 9.36 -18.15 10.04
C VAL A 46 8.74 -18.78 11.28
N THR A 47 8.54 -17.95 12.29
CA THR A 47 7.78 -18.29 13.50
C THR A 47 6.57 -17.36 13.61
N ILE A 48 5.41 -17.92 13.93
CA ILE A 48 4.17 -17.21 14.21
C ILE A 48 3.77 -17.55 15.65
N VAL A 49 3.66 -16.52 16.50
CA VAL A 49 3.07 -16.63 17.83
C VAL A 49 1.69 -15.99 17.77
N TRP A 50 0.66 -16.82 17.84
CA TRP A 50 -0.74 -16.39 17.85
C TRP A 50 -1.07 -15.75 19.21
N GLY A 51 -1.98 -14.79 19.21
CA GLY A 51 -2.27 -13.99 20.41
C GLY A 51 -2.94 -14.77 21.56
N ASP A 52 -3.29 -16.03 21.36
CA ASP A 52 -3.80 -16.97 22.37
C ASP A 52 -2.71 -17.92 22.91
N GLY A 53 -1.45 -17.76 22.48
CA GLY A 53 -0.31 -18.55 22.92
C GLY A 53 0.07 -19.72 22.02
N ALA A 54 -0.76 -20.07 21.02
CA ALA A 54 -0.37 -21.08 20.03
C ALA A 54 0.84 -20.59 19.22
N THR A 55 1.75 -21.50 18.86
CA THR A 55 2.97 -21.16 18.12
C THR A 55 3.22 -22.15 16.99
N GLU A 56 3.58 -21.60 15.82
CA GLU A 56 4.10 -22.35 14.68
C GLU A 56 5.54 -21.89 14.41
N SER A 57 6.51 -22.79 14.34
CA SER A 57 7.94 -22.45 14.18
C SER A 57 8.58 -23.22 13.04
N GLY A 58 9.71 -22.72 12.52
CA GLY A 58 10.46 -23.38 11.45
C GLY A 58 9.68 -23.43 10.13
N LEU A 59 8.76 -22.48 9.92
CA LEU A 59 7.93 -22.44 8.73
C LEU A 59 8.77 -22.09 7.50
N ALA A 60 8.61 -22.88 6.44
CA ALA A 60 9.31 -22.71 5.18
C ALA A 60 8.37 -22.76 3.98
N GLY A 61 8.80 -22.18 2.87
CA GLY A 61 8.08 -22.17 1.60
C GLY A 61 6.89 -21.22 1.57
N THR A 62 6.02 -21.42 0.59
CA THR A 62 4.87 -20.55 0.32
C THR A 62 3.58 -21.23 0.75
N ALA A 63 2.84 -20.62 1.68
CA ALA A 63 1.59 -21.19 2.18
C ALA A 63 0.65 -20.14 2.79
N ASN A 64 -0.64 -20.47 2.81
CA ASN A 64 -1.60 -19.81 3.69
C ASN A 64 -1.45 -20.39 5.11
N ARG A 65 -1.52 -19.53 6.11
CA ARG A 65 -1.45 -19.84 7.54
C ARG A 65 -2.80 -19.50 8.15
N THR A 66 -3.44 -20.49 8.76
CA THR A 66 -4.78 -20.37 9.31
C THR A 66 -4.75 -20.78 10.77
N HIS A 67 -5.33 -19.94 11.62
CA HIS A 67 -5.49 -20.23 13.04
C HIS A 67 -6.93 -20.05 13.48
N LEU A 68 -7.40 -20.94 14.34
CA LEU A 68 -8.75 -20.96 14.90
C LEU A 68 -8.69 -20.43 16.34
N PHE A 69 -9.36 -19.31 16.60
CA PHE A 69 -9.44 -18.74 17.95
C PHE A 69 -10.65 -19.34 18.68
N ALA A 70 -10.39 -20.06 19.78
CA ALA A 70 -11.43 -20.77 20.54
C ALA A 70 -12.41 -19.84 21.29
N ALA A 71 -12.08 -18.54 21.42
CA ALA A 71 -12.92 -17.57 22.08
C ALA A 71 -13.00 -16.25 21.29
N ALA A 72 -14.02 -15.46 21.58
CA ALA A 72 -14.08 -14.06 21.16
C ALA A 72 -12.98 -13.28 21.89
N GLY A 73 -12.30 -12.39 21.20
CA GLY A 73 -11.26 -11.58 21.82
C GLY A 73 -10.41 -10.79 20.84
N ARG A 74 -9.52 -9.98 21.42
CA ARG A 74 -8.53 -9.20 20.70
C ARG A 74 -7.16 -9.85 20.91
N TYR A 75 -6.55 -10.31 19.83
CA TYR A 75 -5.34 -11.13 19.82
C TYR A 75 -4.21 -10.39 19.11
N THR A 76 -3.11 -10.14 19.82
CA THR A 76 -1.86 -9.63 19.23
C THR A 76 -1.02 -10.80 18.74
N ASN A 77 -0.95 -10.96 17.43
CA ASN A 77 -0.18 -12.00 16.76
C ASN A 77 1.17 -11.44 16.37
N ARG A 78 2.21 -12.27 16.45
CA ARG A 78 3.60 -11.88 16.23
C ARG A 78 4.26 -12.79 15.23
N VAL A 79 4.98 -12.22 14.27
CA VAL A 79 5.69 -12.95 13.23
C VAL A 79 7.16 -12.56 13.24
N SER A 80 8.04 -13.54 13.15
CA SER A 80 9.48 -13.33 12.97
C SER A 80 10.06 -14.27 11.94
N GLY A 81 11.15 -13.86 11.27
CA GLY A 81 11.90 -14.70 10.33
C GLY A 81 12.16 -13.99 9.00
N SER A 82 12.21 -14.76 7.91
CA SER A 82 12.40 -14.24 6.56
C SER A 82 11.29 -14.69 5.63
N ALA A 83 10.76 -13.77 4.84
CA ALA A 83 9.76 -14.04 3.80
C ALA A 83 9.84 -12.97 2.71
N THR A 84 9.42 -13.29 1.49
CA THR A 84 9.39 -12.29 0.41
C THR A 84 8.11 -11.45 0.37
N ARG A 85 7.04 -11.96 0.99
CA ARG A 85 5.74 -11.27 1.10
C ARG A 85 4.92 -11.84 2.25
N ILE A 86 4.21 -10.96 2.93
CA ILE A 86 3.04 -11.28 3.76
C ILE A 86 1.81 -10.67 3.09
N ALA A 87 0.70 -11.39 3.03
CA ALA A 87 -0.56 -10.86 2.52
C ALA A 87 -1.75 -11.30 3.37
N PHE A 88 -2.49 -10.33 3.88
CA PHE A 88 -3.66 -10.56 4.72
C PHE A 88 -4.95 -10.73 3.90
N GLY A 89 -4.99 -10.27 2.65
CA GLY A 89 -6.16 -10.43 1.77
C GLY A 89 -5.77 -10.73 0.31
N GLY A 90 -6.77 -11.02 -0.53
CA GLY A 90 -6.59 -11.25 -1.98
C GLY A 90 -5.91 -12.57 -2.32
N ALA A 91 -4.68 -12.78 -1.83
CA ALA A 91 -3.90 -14.00 -2.04
C ALA A 91 -4.38 -15.19 -1.18
N THR A 92 -5.24 -14.92 -0.19
CA THR A 92 -5.97 -15.90 0.62
C THR A 92 -7.31 -16.31 0.00
N GLY A 93 -7.80 -15.57 -1.01
CA GLY A 93 -9.15 -15.72 -1.54
C GLY A 93 -10.26 -15.24 -0.59
N THR A 94 -9.90 -14.62 0.55
CA THR A 94 -10.84 -14.16 1.58
C THR A 94 -10.61 -12.68 1.91
N THR A 95 -11.69 -12.01 2.32
CA THR A 95 -11.64 -10.65 2.88
C THR A 95 -11.17 -10.74 4.34
N PRO A 96 -10.09 -10.04 4.76
CA PRO A 96 -9.57 -10.11 6.12
C PRO A 96 -10.39 -9.28 7.12
N LEU A 97 -11.65 -9.66 7.33
CA LEU A 97 -12.60 -8.93 8.18
C LEU A 97 -12.21 -8.91 9.67
N LEU A 98 -11.33 -9.80 10.13
CA LEU A 98 -10.90 -9.86 11.53
C LEU A 98 -9.61 -9.04 11.79
N LEU A 99 -8.90 -8.60 10.74
CA LEU A 99 -7.72 -7.75 10.90
C LEU A 99 -8.13 -6.36 11.39
N ARG A 100 -7.46 -5.84 12.42
CA ARG A 100 -7.77 -4.54 13.05
C ARG A 100 -6.61 -3.55 13.03
N ASP A 101 -5.46 -3.95 13.58
CA ASP A 101 -4.34 -3.04 13.73
C ASP A 101 -3.06 -3.64 13.16
N ILE A 102 -2.24 -2.76 12.61
CA ILE A 102 -0.83 -3.02 12.32
C ILE A 102 -0.01 -2.27 13.38
N VAL A 103 0.75 -3.00 14.19
CA VAL A 103 1.30 -2.49 15.46
C VAL A 103 2.78 -2.15 15.36
N SER A 104 3.58 -3.03 14.78
CA SER A 104 5.01 -2.80 14.57
C SER A 104 5.37 -2.76 13.10
N ARG A 105 6.58 -2.32 12.78
CA ARG A 105 7.06 -2.25 11.39
C ARG A 105 7.19 -3.65 10.83
N LEU A 106 7.02 -3.79 9.53
CA LEU A 106 7.19 -5.09 8.88
C LEU A 106 8.62 -5.61 9.07
N SER A 107 9.60 -4.71 8.93
CA SER A 107 11.03 -4.96 9.14
C SER A 107 11.42 -5.33 10.56
N ASP A 108 10.57 -5.05 11.56
CA ASP A 108 10.88 -5.37 12.97
C ASP A 108 10.95 -6.89 13.16
N GLY A 109 10.10 -7.67 12.50
CA GLY A 109 10.14 -9.14 12.60
C GLY A 109 10.44 -9.87 11.32
N VAL A 110 10.09 -9.32 10.16
CA VAL A 110 10.11 -10.07 8.90
C VAL A 110 11.06 -9.40 7.92
N THR A 111 12.17 -10.09 7.68
CA THR A 111 13.20 -9.67 6.72
C THR A 111 12.90 -10.23 5.32
N GLY A 112 13.55 -9.67 4.30
CA GLY A 112 13.50 -10.22 2.93
C GLY A 112 12.29 -9.80 2.08
N ILE A 113 11.42 -8.93 2.58
CA ILE A 113 10.21 -8.50 1.87
C ILE A 113 10.57 -7.72 0.60
N THR A 114 10.04 -8.17 -0.53
CA THR A 114 10.25 -7.57 -1.86
C THR A 114 8.94 -7.22 -2.58
N SER A 115 7.79 -7.61 -2.01
CA SER A 115 6.48 -7.38 -2.62
C SER A 115 5.42 -7.09 -1.56
N ALA A 116 4.60 -6.06 -1.82
CA ALA A 116 3.37 -5.78 -1.07
C ALA A 116 2.11 -6.14 -1.88
N TYR A 117 2.27 -6.96 -2.92
CA TYR A 117 1.17 -7.35 -3.81
C TYR A 117 0.00 -7.93 -3.01
N GLN A 118 -1.18 -7.29 -3.09
CA GLN A 118 -2.41 -7.67 -2.38
C GLN A 118 -2.33 -7.69 -0.84
N MET A 119 -1.31 -7.07 -0.24
CA MET A 119 -1.04 -7.27 1.19
C MET A 119 -2.20 -6.93 2.13
N PHE A 120 -3.01 -5.91 1.81
CA PHE A 120 -4.22 -5.51 2.54
C PHE A 120 -5.47 -5.50 1.64
N HIS A 121 -5.51 -6.36 0.64
CA HIS A 121 -6.62 -6.42 -0.30
C HIS A 121 -7.95 -6.67 0.44
N SER A 122 -8.92 -5.77 0.23
CA SER A 122 -10.23 -5.76 0.88
C SER A 122 -10.20 -5.64 2.41
N ALA A 123 -9.10 -5.18 3.01
CA ALA A 123 -8.98 -5.02 4.45
C ALA A 123 -9.74 -3.79 4.97
N ALA A 124 -11.07 -3.87 4.96
CA ALA A 124 -11.97 -2.78 5.31
C ALA A 124 -11.98 -2.41 6.80
N ASN A 125 -11.52 -3.29 7.69
CA ASN A 125 -11.60 -3.08 9.13
C ASN A 125 -10.27 -2.68 9.78
N ILE A 126 -9.26 -2.29 9.00
CA ILE A 126 -8.02 -1.78 9.58
C ILE A 126 -8.28 -0.39 10.16
N THR A 127 -8.18 -0.30 11.49
CA THR A 127 -8.44 0.91 12.27
C THR A 127 -7.19 1.69 12.63
N ARG A 128 -6.00 1.08 12.50
CA ARG A 128 -4.75 1.72 12.93
C ARG A 128 -3.49 1.14 12.30
N PHE A 129 -2.59 2.04 11.91
CA PHE A 129 -1.15 1.77 11.75
C PHE A 129 -0.43 2.52 12.86
N SER A 130 0.23 1.78 13.79
CA SER A 130 0.80 2.41 14.99
C SER A 130 2.17 3.05 14.75
N GLN A 131 2.87 2.63 13.70
CA GLN A 131 4.13 3.22 13.24
C GLN A 131 3.90 3.92 11.90
N ALA A 132 4.17 5.22 11.83
CA ALA A 132 3.97 6.01 10.62
C ALA A 132 4.93 5.61 9.48
N ASP A 133 6.09 5.07 9.82
CA ASP A 133 7.12 4.56 8.92
C ASP A 133 7.11 3.03 8.84
N TRP A 134 5.90 2.45 8.77
CA TRP A 134 5.72 1.01 8.73
C TRP A 134 6.49 0.32 7.58
N PHE A 135 6.48 0.93 6.39
CA PHE A 135 7.46 0.66 5.34
C PHE A 135 8.63 1.63 5.46
N ASP A 136 9.65 1.20 6.19
CA ASP A 136 10.88 1.96 6.43
C ASP A 136 11.95 1.67 5.36
N ALA A 137 13.15 2.23 5.57
CA ALA A 137 14.31 1.96 4.73
C ALA A 137 14.76 0.48 4.75
N ALA A 138 14.52 -0.27 5.83
CA ALA A 138 14.85 -1.69 5.89
C ALA A 138 13.89 -2.55 5.05
N SER A 139 12.64 -2.11 4.93
CA SER A 139 11.61 -2.70 4.07
C SER A 139 11.70 -2.21 2.61
N SER A 140 12.68 -1.36 2.28
CA SER A 140 12.79 -0.67 0.97
C SER A 140 13.09 -1.57 -0.22
N ASN A 141 13.14 -2.90 -0.07
CA ASN A 141 13.29 -3.80 -1.21
C ASN A 141 11.95 -4.10 -1.91
N VAL A 142 10.85 -3.55 -1.41
CA VAL A 142 9.54 -3.63 -2.06
C VAL A 142 9.57 -2.94 -3.41
N THR A 143 9.31 -3.70 -4.47
CA THR A 143 9.25 -3.19 -5.85
C THR A 143 7.81 -3.02 -6.36
N THR A 144 6.82 -3.60 -5.68
CA THR A 144 5.42 -3.54 -6.09
C THR A 144 4.50 -3.26 -4.91
N LEU A 145 3.61 -2.28 -5.09
CA LEU A 145 2.47 -2.02 -4.22
C LEU A 145 1.15 -2.47 -4.88
N ALA A 146 1.21 -3.25 -5.96
CA ALA A 146 0.04 -3.52 -6.77
C ALA A 146 -1.09 -4.17 -5.94
N GLN A 147 -2.31 -3.66 -6.09
CA GLN A 147 -3.51 -4.13 -5.39
C GLN A 147 -3.44 -4.14 -3.86
N MET A 148 -2.46 -3.46 -3.25
CA MET A 148 -2.22 -3.57 -1.82
C MET A 148 -3.44 -3.19 -0.98
N PHE A 149 -4.16 -2.12 -1.32
CA PHE A 149 -5.38 -1.69 -0.63
C PHE A 149 -6.64 -1.81 -1.50
N ARG A 150 -6.59 -2.65 -2.55
CA ARG A 150 -7.73 -2.83 -3.46
C ARG A 150 -8.98 -3.30 -2.70
N GLY A 151 -10.04 -2.52 -2.76
CA GLY A 151 -11.32 -2.77 -2.09
C GLY A 151 -11.30 -2.54 -0.58
N ALA A 152 -10.25 -1.94 -0.01
CA ALA A 152 -10.22 -1.55 1.39
C ALA A 152 -11.05 -0.26 1.58
N THR A 153 -12.38 -0.39 1.46
CA THR A 153 -13.30 0.74 1.28
C THR A 153 -13.27 1.80 2.38
N ALA A 154 -12.96 1.41 3.63
CA ALA A 154 -12.87 2.30 4.78
C ALA A 154 -11.42 2.63 5.21
N PHE A 155 -10.42 2.24 4.40
CA PHE A 155 -9.02 2.52 4.72
C PHE A 155 -8.69 4.01 4.49
N ASP A 156 -8.26 4.68 5.56
CA ASP A 156 -7.77 6.07 5.54
C ASP A 156 -6.69 6.29 6.61
N GLN A 157 -5.84 5.28 6.86
CA GLN A 157 -4.82 5.34 7.90
C GLN A 157 -3.55 6.01 7.40
N ASN A 158 -2.86 6.78 8.24
CA ASN A 158 -1.68 7.53 7.85
C ASN A 158 -0.55 6.64 7.30
N ILE A 159 -0.16 6.91 6.06
CA ILE A 159 0.94 6.24 5.33
C ILE A 159 1.94 7.25 4.73
N SER A 160 1.92 8.51 5.18
CA SER A 160 2.74 9.58 4.61
C SER A 160 4.25 9.35 4.78
N GLY A 161 4.63 8.57 5.80
CA GLY A 161 6.02 8.26 6.15
C GLY A 161 6.61 7.05 5.41
N TRP A 162 5.88 6.44 4.49
CA TRP A 162 6.32 5.22 3.82
C TRP A 162 7.45 5.47 2.81
N ASN A 163 8.46 4.61 2.83
CA ASN A 163 9.53 4.59 1.84
C ASN A 163 9.14 3.72 0.64
N VAL A 164 8.76 4.38 -0.45
CA VAL A 164 8.37 3.74 -1.72
C VAL A 164 9.44 3.89 -2.82
N GLY A 165 10.67 4.29 -2.46
CA GLY A 165 11.69 4.70 -3.42
C GLY A 165 12.16 3.62 -4.40
N LYS A 166 11.93 2.33 -4.12
CA LYS A 166 12.23 1.21 -5.04
C LYS A 166 11.00 0.67 -5.78
N VAL A 167 9.81 1.22 -5.52
CA VAL A 167 8.57 0.77 -6.14
C VAL A 167 8.59 1.12 -7.63
N THR A 168 8.28 0.14 -8.46
CA THR A 168 8.16 0.28 -9.92
C THR A 168 6.71 0.21 -10.38
N THR A 169 5.80 -0.35 -9.57
CA THR A 169 4.37 -0.44 -9.91
C THR A 169 3.47 -0.12 -8.72
N MET A 170 2.49 0.74 -8.97
CA MET A 170 1.40 1.06 -8.04
C MET A 170 0.03 0.66 -8.61
N ALA A 171 0.01 -0.27 -9.56
CA ALA A 171 -1.21 -0.67 -10.25
C ALA A 171 -2.32 -1.10 -9.27
N ASP A 172 -3.51 -0.53 -9.41
CA ASP A 172 -4.68 -0.79 -8.55
C ASP A 172 -4.46 -0.53 -7.03
N LEU A 173 -3.44 0.24 -6.62
CA LEU A 173 -3.06 0.37 -5.20
C LEU A 173 -4.24 0.72 -4.28
N PHE A 174 -5.02 1.76 -4.62
CA PHE A 174 -6.20 2.21 -3.88
C PHE A 174 -7.50 1.96 -4.65
N TYR A 175 -7.51 0.96 -5.54
CA TYR A 175 -8.69 0.63 -6.35
C TYR A 175 -9.91 0.36 -5.44
N ASN A 176 -10.96 1.16 -5.55
CA ASN A 176 -12.16 1.17 -4.70
C ASN A 176 -11.89 1.35 -3.18
N ALA A 177 -10.77 1.96 -2.79
CA ALA A 177 -10.56 2.43 -1.42
C ALA A 177 -11.28 3.77 -1.23
N ALA A 178 -12.61 3.74 -1.21
CA ALA A 178 -13.47 4.92 -1.36
C ALA A 178 -13.21 6.03 -0.32
N ALA A 179 -12.84 5.68 0.91
CA ALA A 179 -12.55 6.62 1.99
C ALA A 179 -11.12 7.18 2.00
N PHE A 180 -10.21 6.64 1.18
CA PHE A 180 -8.79 6.99 1.25
C PHE A 180 -8.52 8.45 0.85
N ASN A 181 -7.88 9.20 1.74
CA ASN A 181 -7.55 10.62 1.53
C ASN A 181 -6.28 11.07 2.30
N GLN A 182 -5.28 10.21 2.43
CA GLN A 182 -4.06 10.51 3.19
C GLN A 182 -2.98 11.25 2.38
N PRO A 183 -2.20 12.15 3.02
CA PRO A 183 -1.21 12.97 2.33
C PRO A 183 0.02 12.14 1.92
N ILE A 184 0.02 11.69 0.66
CA ILE A 184 1.09 10.88 0.06
C ILE A 184 1.97 11.66 -0.92
N GLY A 185 1.86 12.99 -0.96
CA GLY A 185 2.67 13.86 -1.82
C GLY A 185 4.18 13.74 -1.54
N THR A 186 4.58 13.34 -0.33
CA THR A 186 5.98 13.15 0.09
C THR A 186 6.61 11.86 -0.43
N TRP A 187 5.85 10.99 -1.08
CA TRP A 187 6.36 9.73 -1.61
C TRP A 187 7.33 9.93 -2.78
N THR A 188 8.46 9.24 -2.76
CA THR A 188 9.42 9.25 -3.88
C THR A 188 9.02 8.22 -4.94
N VAL A 189 8.36 8.67 -6.02
CA VAL A 189 7.82 7.79 -7.07
C VAL A 189 8.65 7.75 -8.36
N SER A 190 9.87 8.29 -8.38
CA SER A 190 10.74 8.41 -9.57
C SER A 190 11.19 7.09 -10.23
N ASN A 191 10.86 5.94 -9.64
CA ASN A 191 11.08 4.61 -10.21
C ASN A 191 9.79 3.94 -10.71
N VAL A 192 8.63 4.54 -10.49
CA VAL A 192 7.33 4.00 -10.90
C VAL A 192 7.17 4.12 -12.41
N THR A 193 6.83 2.99 -13.05
CA THR A 193 6.57 2.90 -14.49
C THR A 193 5.09 2.73 -14.82
N THR A 194 4.26 2.38 -13.83
CA THR A 194 2.81 2.24 -14.00
C THR A 194 2.03 2.82 -12.81
N LEU A 195 1.10 3.70 -13.16
CA LEU A 195 0.08 4.27 -12.27
C LEU A 195 -1.33 3.79 -12.68
N ALA A 196 -1.43 2.65 -13.37
CA ALA A 196 -2.72 2.15 -13.85
C ALA A 196 -3.70 1.95 -12.68
N ALA A 197 -4.86 2.61 -12.75
CA ALA A 197 -5.96 2.48 -11.80
C ALA A 197 -5.61 2.70 -10.32
N THR A 198 -4.51 3.42 -10.02
CA THR A 198 -4.03 3.64 -8.64
C THR A 198 -5.11 4.24 -7.74
N PHE A 199 -5.88 5.21 -8.21
CA PHE A 199 -6.98 5.87 -7.48
C PHE A 199 -8.35 5.58 -8.08
N TYR A 200 -8.50 4.50 -8.84
CA TYR A 200 -9.78 4.08 -9.39
C TYR A 200 -10.81 3.96 -8.25
N GLY A 201 -11.92 4.69 -8.30
CA GLY A 201 -12.97 4.66 -7.29
C GLY A 201 -12.56 5.14 -5.90
N ALA A 202 -11.39 5.75 -5.73
CA ALA A 202 -10.97 6.41 -4.49
C ALA A 202 -11.69 7.77 -4.36
N ALA A 203 -13.01 7.71 -4.16
CA ALA A 203 -13.91 8.84 -4.33
C ALA A 203 -13.58 10.06 -3.46
N ALA A 204 -13.02 9.85 -2.25
CA ALA A 204 -12.63 10.90 -1.32
C ALA A 204 -11.23 11.49 -1.57
N PHE A 205 -10.40 10.88 -2.42
CA PHE A 205 -9.00 11.26 -2.56
C PHE A 205 -8.86 12.65 -3.21
N ASN A 206 -8.23 13.58 -2.49
CA ASN A 206 -7.96 14.94 -2.97
C ASN A 206 -6.70 15.53 -2.30
N GLN A 207 -5.61 14.76 -2.28
CA GLN A 207 -4.34 15.18 -1.65
C GLN A 207 -3.30 15.62 -2.68
N PRO A 208 -2.46 16.61 -2.35
CA PRO A 208 -1.47 17.13 -3.27
C PRO A 208 -0.45 16.04 -3.64
N ILE A 209 -0.33 15.80 -4.94
CA ILE A 209 0.63 14.85 -5.56
C ILE A 209 1.35 15.50 -6.76
N GLY A 210 1.27 16.82 -6.89
CA GLY A 210 1.92 17.57 -7.98
C GLY A 210 3.44 17.39 -8.01
N ASP A 211 4.05 17.20 -6.84
CA ASP A 211 5.51 17.03 -6.68
C ASP A 211 6.02 15.61 -7.05
N TRP A 212 5.13 14.70 -7.45
CA TRP A 212 5.53 13.37 -7.90
C TRP A 212 6.33 13.44 -9.22
N ASP A 213 7.55 12.91 -9.20
CA ASP A 213 8.33 12.65 -10.42
C ASP A 213 7.76 11.43 -11.17
N VAL A 214 6.88 11.70 -12.13
CA VAL A 214 6.25 10.70 -13.00
C VAL A 214 7.02 10.46 -14.30
N GLY A 215 8.26 10.94 -14.42
CA GLY A 215 9.01 10.93 -15.68
C GLY A 215 9.29 9.53 -16.26
N LYS A 216 9.17 8.46 -15.47
CA LYS A 216 9.29 7.06 -15.95
C LYS A 216 7.96 6.35 -16.20
N VAL A 217 6.83 6.99 -15.92
CA VAL A 217 5.51 6.39 -16.06
C VAL A 217 5.19 6.21 -17.54
N THR A 218 4.78 5.00 -17.91
CA THR A 218 4.39 4.63 -19.28
C THR A 218 2.89 4.46 -19.44
N THR A 219 2.14 4.26 -18.35
CA THR A 219 0.69 4.13 -18.34
C THR A 219 0.05 4.83 -17.14
N MET A 220 -0.99 5.62 -17.45
CA MET A 220 -1.89 6.27 -16.49
C MET A 220 -3.35 5.83 -16.72
N ALA A 221 -3.53 4.66 -17.33
CA ALA A 221 -4.86 4.12 -17.64
C ALA A 221 -5.74 4.10 -16.39
N SER A 222 -6.91 4.73 -16.45
CA SER A 222 -7.90 4.78 -15.37
C SER A 222 -7.38 5.33 -14.03
N LEU A 223 -6.26 6.08 -14.01
CA LEU A 223 -5.60 6.55 -12.78
C LEU A 223 -6.57 7.21 -11.78
N PHE A 224 -7.42 8.13 -12.24
CA PHE A 224 -8.42 8.85 -11.43
C PHE A 224 -9.86 8.49 -11.84
N TYR A 225 -10.08 7.29 -12.39
CA TYR A 225 -11.42 6.84 -12.76
C TYR A 225 -12.36 6.91 -11.55
N ASN A 226 -13.45 7.68 -11.61
CA ASN A 226 -14.39 7.93 -10.52
C ASN A 226 -13.75 8.43 -9.21
N ALA A 227 -12.54 9.03 -9.25
CA ALA A 227 -11.97 9.77 -8.13
C ALA A 227 -12.67 11.14 -8.02
N ALA A 228 -13.94 11.12 -7.61
CA ALA A 228 -14.88 12.22 -7.80
C ALA A 228 -14.43 13.55 -7.16
N ALA A 229 -13.70 13.50 -6.04
CA ALA A 229 -13.20 14.67 -5.31
C ALA A 229 -11.86 15.22 -5.81
N PHE A 230 -11.13 14.49 -6.67
CA PHE A 230 -9.76 14.84 -7.02
C PHE A 230 -9.70 16.13 -7.87
N ASN A 231 -9.00 17.15 -7.37
CA ASN A 231 -8.81 18.42 -8.06
C ASN A 231 -7.48 19.10 -7.66
N GLN A 232 -6.38 18.34 -7.64
CA GLN A 232 -5.06 18.83 -7.23
C GLN A 232 -4.17 19.17 -8.42
N PRO A 233 -3.33 20.21 -8.33
CA PRO A 233 -2.48 20.63 -9.44
C PRO A 233 -1.48 19.53 -9.80
N ILE A 234 -1.54 19.09 -11.06
CA ILE A 234 -0.65 18.08 -11.67
C ILE A 234 -0.15 18.54 -13.05
N GLY A 235 -0.25 19.84 -13.34
CA GLY A 235 0.18 20.43 -14.62
C GLY A 235 1.67 20.24 -14.89
N ASP A 236 2.48 20.22 -13.83
CA ASP A 236 3.95 20.10 -13.91
C ASP A 236 4.45 18.67 -14.10
N TRP A 237 3.55 17.68 -14.19
CA TRP A 237 3.93 16.29 -14.43
C TRP A 237 4.58 16.09 -15.81
N ALA A 238 5.77 15.50 -15.82
CA ALA A 238 6.49 15.13 -17.04
C ALA A 238 5.90 13.84 -17.66
N VAL A 239 4.88 13.97 -18.52
CA VAL A 239 4.14 12.83 -19.09
C VAL A 239 4.63 12.35 -20.48
N SER A 240 5.76 12.84 -20.97
CA SER A 240 6.24 12.55 -22.33
C SER A 240 6.55 11.07 -22.59
N ASN A 241 6.73 10.24 -21.56
CA ASN A 241 6.91 8.79 -21.68
C ASN A 241 5.58 7.99 -21.61
N VAL A 242 4.45 8.65 -21.35
CA VAL A 242 3.16 7.99 -21.24
C VAL A 242 2.65 7.59 -22.63
N THR A 243 2.21 6.34 -22.74
CA THR A 243 1.64 5.77 -23.97
C THR A 243 0.15 5.50 -23.86
N THR A 244 -0.37 5.32 -22.63
CA THR A 244 -1.78 4.98 -22.38
C THR A 244 -2.39 5.93 -21.34
N MET A 245 -3.47 6.62 -21.74
CA MET A 245 -4.26 7.53 -20.90
C MET A 245 -5.78 7.23 -20.97
N SER A 246 -6.15 6.01 -21.40
CA SER A 246 -7.55 5.62 -21.46
C SER A 246 -8.22 5.79 -20.10
N HIS A 247 -9.36 6.48 -20.08
CA HIS A 247 -10.16 6.74 -18.90
C HIS A 247 -9.44 7.44 -17.72
N THR A 248 -8.29 8.10 -17.92
CA THR A 248 -7.49 8.68 -16.82
C THR A 248 -8.29 9.57 -15.87
N PHE A 249 -9.20 10.41 -16.38
CA PHE A 249 -10.10 11.28 -15.59
C PHE A 249 -11.58 10.92 -15.78
N TYR A 250 -11.89 9.69 -16.20
CA TYR A 250 -13.27 9.27 -16.40
C TYR A 250 -14.06 9.44 -15.09
N GLY A 251 -15.14 10.21 -15.09
CA GLY A 251 -15.95 10.45 -13.89
C GLY A 251 -15.22 11.17 -12.74
N ALA A 252 -14.04 11.75 -12.96
CA ALA A 252 -13.36 12.64 -12.02
C ALA A 252 -14.07 14.00 -12.00
N ALA A 253 -15.28 14.03 -11.45
CA ALA A 253 -16.26 15.09 -11.64
C ALA A 253 -15.77 16.50 -11.23
N ALA A 254 -14.91 16.58 -10.22
CA ALA A 254 -14.35 17.84 -9.71
C ALA A 254 -13.07 18.32 -10.40
N PHE A 255 -12.44 17.50 -11.25
CA PHE A 255 -11.13 17.81 -11.82
C PHE A 255 -11.22 18.95 -12.85
N SER A 256 -10.48 20.04 -12.62
CA SER A 256 -10.40 21.18 -13.55
C SER A 256 -9.03 21.89 -13.50
N GLN A 257 -7.95 21.11 -13.36
CA GLN A 257 -6.59 21.67 -13.27
C GLN A 257 -5.95 21.85 -14.65
N PRO A 258 -5.14 22.91 -14.84
CA PRO A 258 -4.46 23.15 -16.11
C PRO A 258 -3.45 22.04 -16.39
N ILE A 259 -3.64 21.34 -17.51
CA ILE A 259 -2.77 20.27 -18.02
C ILE A 259 -2.43 20.48 -19.51
N GLY A 260 -2.62 21.72 -20.00
CA GLY A 260 -2.39 22.07 -21.40
C GLY A 260 -0.94 21.92 -21.85
N ASP A 261 0.01 21.99 -20.91
CA ASP A 261 1.45 21.88 -21.15
C ASP A 261 1.98 20.45 -21.17
N TRP A 262 1.12 19.45 -20.94
CA TRP A 262 1.49 18.04 -21.04
C TRP A 262 1.90 17.66 -22.47
N ASP A 263 3.11 17.11 -22.62
CA ASP A 263 3.54 16.47 -23.86
C ASP A 263 2.91 15.08 -23.99
N VAL A 264 1.79 15.01 -24.71
CA VAL A 264 1.06 13.76 -24.96
C VAL A 264 1.39 13.13 -26.32
N SER A 265 2.44 13.59 -27.00
CA SER A 265 2.79 13.14 -28.36
C SER A 265 3.11 11.64 -28.46
N ASN A 266 3.42 10.99 -27.33
CA ASN A 266 3.68 9.55 -27.26
C ASN A 266 2.47 8.69 -26.93
N VAL A 267 1.33 9.29 -26.57
CA VAL A 267 0.12 8.58 -26.20
C VAL A 267 -0.56 7.99 -27.44
N THR A 268 -0.82 6.68 -27.42
CA THR A 268 -1.50 5.95 -28.51
C THR A 268 -2.93 5.54 -28.14
N THR A 269 -3.34 5.72 -26.88
CA THR A 269 -4.71 5.39 -26.43
C THR A 269 -5.22 6.44 -25.44
N MET A 270 -6.25 7.21 -25.85
CA MET A 270 -6.92 8.26 -25.05
C MET A 270 -8.44 8.07 -24.97
N SER A 271 -8.94 6.85 -25.14
CA SER A 271 -10.39 6.60 -25.12
C SER A 271 -11.00 7.06 -23.79
N HIS A 272 -12.02 7.93 -23.88
CA HIS A 272 -12.80 8.42 -22.73
C HIS A 272 -11.98 9.10 -21.61
N THR A 273 -10.82 9.69 -21.91
CA THR A 273 -9.95 10.34 -20.91
C THR A 273 -10.70 11.30 -19.98
N PHE A 274 -11.61 12.12 -20.53
CA PHE A 274 -12.39 13.12 -19.78
C PHE A 274 -13.89 12.83 -19.72
N TYR A 275 -14.33 11.62 -20.10
CA TYR A 275 -15.77 11.32 -20.09
C TYR A 275 -16.32 11.40 -18.66
N GLY A 276 -17.29 12.26 -18.41
CA GLY A 276 -17.85 12.47 -17.07
C GLY A 276 -16.99 13.34 -16.13
N ALA A 277 -15.87 13.90 -16.59
CA ALA A 277 -15.13 14.94 -15.88
C ALA A 277 -15.86 16.29 -16.02
N THR A 278 -17.00 16.43 -15.35
CA THR A 278 -17.97 17.50 -15.62
C THR A 278 -17.46 18.93 -15.35
N ALA A 279 -16.46 19.09 -14.47
CA ALA A 279 -15.87 20.39 -14.18
C ALA A 279 -14.75 20.79 -15.15
N PHE A 280 -14.26 19.87 -16.00
CA PHE A 280 -13.07 20.11 -16.81
C PHE A 280 -13.36 21.07 -17.97
N ASP A 281 -12.82 22.28 -17.87
CA ASP A 281 -12.91 23.33 -18.90
C ASP A 281 -11.54 24.01 -19.10
N GLN A 282 -10.52 23.21 -19.37
CA GLN A 282 -9.13 23.68 -19.50
C GLN A 282 -8.63 23.58 -20.95
N PRO A 283 -7.78 24.51 -21.41
CA PRO A 283 -7.28 24.49 -22.78
C PRO A 283 -6.34 23.30 -23.01
N ILE A 284 -6.70 22.43 -23.94
CA ILE A 284 -5.89 21.28 -24.40
C ILE A 284 -5.69 21.28 -25.92
N GLY A 285 -5.98 22.40 -26.59
CA GLY A 285 -5.88 22.52 -28.05
C GLY A 285 -4.46 22.37 -28.62
N ASN A 286 -3.44 22.50 -27.76
CA ASN A 286 -2.03 22.33 -28.14
C ASN A 286 -1.56 20.86 -28.07
N TRP A 287 -2.39 19.95 -27.59
CA TRP A 287 -2.04 18.54 -27.48
C TRP A 287 -1.86 17.91 -28.86
N ASN A 288 -0.70 17.28 -29.07
CA ASN A 288 -0.46 16.47 -30.26
C ASN A 288 -1.07 15.06 -30.08
N VAL A 289 -2.24 14.83 -30.67
CA VAL A 289 -3.00 13.57 -30.60
C VAL A 289 -2.95 12.75 -31.89
N GLY A 290 -1.88 12.90 -32.68
CA GLY A 290 -1.79 12.34 -34.03
C GLY A 290 -1.38 10.86 -34.14
N LYS A 291 -1.08 10.16 -33.04
CA LYS A 291 -0.75 8.72 -33.03
C LYS A 291 -2.00 7.85 -32.96
#